data_AF-A0A925ZQY9-F1
#
_entry.id   AF-A0A925ZQY9-F1
#
_cell.length_a   1.000
_cell.length_b   1.000
_cell.length_c   1.000
_cell.angle_alpha   90.00
_cell.angle_beta   90.00
_cell.angle_gamma   90.00
#
_symmetry.space_group_name_H-M   'P 1'
#
loop_
_entity.id
_entity.type
_entity.pdbx_description
1 polymer ?
#
loop_
_entity_poly.entity_id
_entity_poly.type
_entity_poly.pdbx_seq_one_letter_code
_entity_poly.pdbx_strand_id
1 'polypeptide(L)'
;MDRTLLTIDVDRRNYGWRYRMLPIDAISRTELLIDFSGGTLRPEQIDLRAGDIIRWLDNGKRVQAHITQVWREGFQLRAALTDAELLPADLFLP
;
A
#
# COMPACT_ATOMS: atom_id res chain seq x y z
N MET A 1 7.36 -20.41 11.69
CA MET A 1 7.64 -19.75 10.40
C MET A 1 7.35 -18.28 10.60
N ASP A 2 8.39 -17.44 10.66
CA ASP A 2 8.20 -15.99 10.74
C ASP A 2 7.48 -15.51 9.49
N ARG A 3 6.22 -15.14 9.65
CA ARG A 3 5.41 -14.58 8.59
C ARG A 3 5.82 -13.11 8.51
N THR A 4 6.76 -12.78 7.62
CA THR A 4 7.18 -11.39 7.41
C THR A 4 5.93 -10.59 7.05
N LEU A 5 5.55 -9.65 7.94
CA LEU A 5 4.39 -8.80 7.72
C LEU A 5 4.68 -7.91 6.52
N LEU A 6 3.88 -8.06 5.46
CA LEU A 6 3.94 -7.18 4.31
C LEU A 6 3.27 -5.85 4.70
N THR A 7 3.97 -4.75 4.49
CA THR A 7 3.49 -3.43 4.86
C THR A 7 3.78 -2.43 3.75
N ILE A 8 2.93 -1.39 3.67
CA ILE A 8 3.12 -0.23 2.80
C ILE A 8 3.16 1.06 3.63
N ASP A 9 3.99 2.00 3.20
CA ASP A 9 3.83 3.40 3.56
C ASP A 9 2.95 4.07 2.51
N VAL A 10 2.13 5.03 2.95
CA VAL A 10 1.19 5.75 2.08
C VAL A 10 1.38 7.23 2.30
N ASP A 11 1.70 7.96 1.23
CA ASP A 11 1.82 9.40 1.19
C ASP A 11 0.71 10.00 0.31
N ARG A 12 0.12 11.10 0.77
CA ARG A 12 -0.86 11.86 -0.01
C ARG A 12 -0.28 13.21 -0.34
N ARG A 13 -0.23 13.53 -1.63
CA ARG A 13 0.25 14.84 -2.12
C ARG A 13 -0.46 15.98 -1.37
N ASN A 14 0.32 16.95 -0.89
CA ASN A 14 -0.11 18.11 -0.10
C ASN A 14 -0.66 17.81 1.31
N TYR A 15 -0.70 16.54 1.72
CA TYR A 15 -1.07 16.11 3.08
C TYR A 15 0.11 15.48 3.83
N GLY A 16 1.06 14.90 3.10
CA GLY A 16 2.16 14.11 3.66
C GLY A 16 1.70 12.69 3.98
N TRP A 17 2.34 12.07 4.98
CA TRP A 17 2.16 10.66 5.27
C TRP A 17 0.77 10.38 5.83
N ARG A 18 0.04 9.49 5.15
CA ARG A 18 -1.28 9.02 5.60
C ARG A 18 -1.17 7.79 6.48
N TYR A 19 -0.32 6.86 6.10
CA TYR A 19 -0.04 5.64 6.86
C TYR A 19 1.45 5.33 6.84
N ARG A 20 1.97 4.89 7.99
CA ARG A 20 3.29 4.25 8.12
C ARG A 20 3.07 2.77 8.39
N MET A 21 3.75 1.91 7.64
CA MET A 21 3.71 0.46 7.83
C MET A 21 2.27 -0.13 7.89
N LEU A 22 1.38 0.32 7.01
CA LEU A 22 0.03 -0.24 6.89
C LEU A 22 0.13 -1.72 6.49
N PRO A 23 -0.38 -2.66 7.31
CA PRO A 23 -0.37 -4.07 6.96
C PRO A 23 -1.26 -4.36 5.76
N ILE A 24 -0.78 -5.23 4.87
CA ILE A 24 -1.49 -5.68 3.68
C ILE A 24 -1.31 -7.19 3.50
N ASP A 25 -2.20 -7.81 2.74
CA ASP A 25 -2.17 -9.27 2.51
C ASP A 25 -1.39 -9.64 1.25
N ALA A 26 -1.49 -8.82 0.20
CA ALA A 26 -0.74 -9.02 -1.04
C ALA A 26 -0.44 -7.70 -1.75
N ILE A 27 0.70 -7.67 -2.45
CA ILE A 27 1.08 -6.60 -3.36
C ILE A 27 1.81 -7.15 -4.58
N SER A 28 1.59 -6.51 -5.71
CA SER A 28 2.35 -6.66 -6.93
C SER A 28 2.71 -5.27 -7.48
N ARG A 29 3.31 -5.22 -8.67
CA ARG A 29 3.59 -3.95 -9.36
C ARG A 29 2.34 -3.25 -9.87
N THR A 30 1.19 -3.93 -9.92
CA THR A 30 -0.04 -3.41 -10.54
C THR A 30 -1.23 -3.40 -9.60
N GLU A 31 -1.16 -4.06 -8.44
CA GLU A 31 -2.27 -4.11 -7.50
C GLU A 31 -1.80 -4.33 -6.05
N LEU A 32 -2.63 -3.93 -5.10
CA LEU A 32 -2.57 -4.36 -3.70
C LEU A 32 -3.92 -4.87 -3.21
N LEU A 33 -3.90 -5.74 -2.20
CA LEU A 33 -5.06 -6.32 -1.55
C LEU A 33 -4.91 -6.28 -0.02
N ILE A 34 -6.00 -5.90 0.64
CA ILE A 34 -6.21 -6.09 2.08
C ILE A 34 -7.52 -6.86 2.27
N ASP A 35 -7.45 -7.98 2.97
CA ASP A 35 -8.57 -8.84 3.30
C ASP A 35 -8.92 -8.69 4.80
N PHE A 36 -10.16 -8.30 5.06
CA PHE A 36 -10.69 -8.03 6.39
C PHE A 36 -11.51 -9.20 6.94
N SER A 37 -11.54 -10.34 6.25
CA SER A 37 -12.30 -11.52 6.68
C SER A 37 -11.83 -12.01 8.06
N GLY A 38 -12.79 -12.35 8.92
CA GLY A 38 -12.51 -12.78 10.29
C GLY A 38 -12.06 -11.67 11.25
N GLY A 39 -11.92 -10.42 10.78
CA GLY A 39 -11.56 -9.27 11.60
C GLY A 39 -12.74 -8.39 12.05
N THR A 40 -12.47 -7.49 12.99
CA THR A 40 -13.40 -6.42 13.39
C THR A 40 -13.28 -5.17 12.54
N LEU A 41 -12.13 -4.98 11.87
CA LEU A 41 -11.93 -3.88 10.93
C LEU A 41 -12.72 -4.09 9.64
N ARG A 42 -13.03 -2.99 8.95
CA ARG A 42 -13.76 -2.98 7.67
C ARG A 42 -12.99 -2.16 6.61
N PRO A 43 -13.12 -2.49 5.31
CA PRO A 43 -12.45 -1.76 4.23
C PRO A 43 -12.69 -0.24 4.25
N GLU A 44 -13.86 0.21 4.69
CA GLU A 44 -14.26 1.62 4.73
C GLU A 44 -13.48 2.43 5.78
N GLN A 45 -12.88 1.76 6.77
CA GLN A 45 -12.08 2.40 7.81
C GLN A 45 -10.66 2.74 7.34
N ILE A 46 -10.25 2.20 6.18
CA ILE A 46 -8.95 2.48 5.57
C ILE A 46 -9.12 3.54 4.46
N ASP A 47 -8.44 4.67 4.64
CA ASP A 47 -8.52 5.86 3.78
C ASP A 47 -7.44 5.87 2.69
N LEU A 48 -7.39 4.81 1.88
CA LEU A 48 -6.65 4.80 0.60
C LEU A 48 -7.48 5.46 -0.49
N ARG A 49 -6.83 6.27 -1.33
CA ARG A 49 -7.47 7.01 -2.43
C ARG A 49 -6.63 6.95 -3.70
N ALA A 50 -7.30 7.13 -4.84
CA ALA A 50 -6.62 7.45 -6.08
C ALA A 50 -5.78 8.73 -5.92
N GLY A 51 -4.55 8.69 -6.45
CA GLY A 51 -3.55 9.74 -6.31
C GLY A 51 -2.60 9.57 -5.11
N ASP A 52 -2.87 8.64 -4.20
CA ASP A 52 -1.91 8.32 -3.13
C ASP A 52 -0.66 7.64 -3.71
N ILE A 53 0.50 7.96 -3.14
CA ILE A 53 1.79 7.33 -3.45
C ILE A 53 2.03 6.26 -2.39
N ILE A 54 2.30 5.04 -2.83
CA ILE A 54 2.64 3.95 -1.92
C ILE A 54 4.08 3.52 -2.05
N ARG A 55 4.65 3.02 -0.96
CA ARG A 55 6.01 2.48 -0.93
C ARG A 55 6.06 1.21 -0.11
N TRP A 56 6.80 0.22 -0.59
CA TRP A 56 7.00 -1.04 0.13
C TRP A 56 8.41 -1.57 -0.07
N LEU A 57 8.75 -2.58 0.71
CA LEU A 57 9.98 -3.35 0.54
C LEU A 57 9.67 -4.62 -0.26
N ASP A 58 10.37 -4.79 -1.37
CA ASP A 58 10.37 -6.00 -2.21
C ASP A 58 11.80 -6.54 -2.30
N ASN A 59 12.04 -7.71 -1.70
CA ASN A 59 13.36 -8.36 -1.70
C ASN A 59 14.51 -7.43 -1.24
N GLY A 60 14.26 -6.62 -0.20
CA GLY A 60 15.23 -5.67 0.35
C GLY A 60 15.40 -4.38 -0.47
N LYS A 61 14.66 -4.21 -1.57
CA LYS A 61 14.63 -2.99 -2.38
C LYS A 61 13.35 -2.22 -2.12
N ARG A 62 13.44 -0.90 -2.03
CA ARG A 62 12.25 -0.05 -1.88
C ARG A 62 11.61 0.15 -3.24
N VAL A 63 10.31 -0.02 -3.32
CA VAL A 63 9.51 0.19 -4.53
C VAL A 63 8.52 1.31 -4.26
N GLN A 64 8.24 2.13 -5.27
CA GLN A 64 7.21 3.16 -5.25
C GLN A 64 6.22 2.92 -6.37
N ALA A 65 4.94 3.19 -6.13
CA ALA A 65 3.90 3.21 -7.15
C ALA A 65 2.81 4.23 -6.80
N HIS A 66 1.96 4.55 -7.75
CA HIS A 66 0.80 5.43 -7.58
C HIS A 66 -0.49 4.63 -7.58
N ILE A 67 -1.41 4.93 -6.65
CA ILE A 67 -2.76 4.38 -6.69
C ILE A 67 -3.57 5.10 -7.77
N THR A 68 -4.13 4.36 -8.71
CA THR A 68 -5.00 4.90 -9.76
C THR A 68 -6.48 4.71 -9.45
N GLN A 69 -6.82 3.63 -8.75
CA GLN A 69 -8.20 3.31 -8.39
C GLN A 69 -8.25 2.49 -7.09
N VAL A 70 -9.31 2.66 -6.31
CA VAL A 70 -9.56 1.89 -5.08
C VAL A 70 -10.97 1.32 -5.13
N TRP A 71 -11.09 0.02 -4.89
CA TRP A 71 -12.35 -0.71 -4.76
C TRP A 71 -12.49 -1.23 -3.32
N ARG A 72 -13.71 -1.14 -2.81
CA ARG A 72 -14.10 -1.69 -1.51
C ARG A 72 -15.33 -2.55 -1.76
N GLU A 73 -15.14 -3.86 -1.69
CA GLU A 73 -16.18 -4.84 -2.01
C GLU A 73 -16.22 -5.90 -0.90
N GLY A 74 -17.33 -5.95 -0.16
CA GLY A 74 -17.50 -6.86 0.95
C GLY A 74 -16.43 -6.66 2.04
N PHE A 75 -15.57 -7.66 2.21
CA PHE A 75 -14.46 -7.63 3.19
C PHE A 75 -13.11 -7.35 2.53
N GLN A 76 -13.07 -6.84 1.31
CA GLN A 76 -11.82 -6.62 0.60
C GLN A 76 -11.64 -5.15 0.21
N LEU A 77 -10.41 -4.67 0.38
CA LEU A 77 -9.92 -3.43 -0.21
C LEU A 77 -8.90 -3.80 -1.28
N ARG A 78 -9.16 -3.39 -2.53
CA ARG A 78 -8.23 -3.55 -3.65
C ARG A 78 -7.83 -2.18 -4.17
N ALA A 79 -6.58 -2.01 -4.58
CA ALA A 79 -6.16 -0.80 -5.27
C ALA A 79 -5.32 -1.14 -6.49
N ALA A 80 -5.60 -0.47 -7.61
CA ALA A 80 -4.79 -0.55 -8.82
C ALA A 80 -3.59 0.40 -8.70
N LEU A 81 -2.45 -0.08 -9.18
CA LEU A 81 -1.17 0.61 -9.11
C LEU A 81 -0.65 0.90 -10.52
N THR A 82 0.06 2.01 -10.65
CA THR A 82 0.80 2.37 -11.84
C THR A 82 2.18 2.91 -11.48
N ASP A 83 3.05 2.99 -12.48
CA ASP A 83 4.42 3.54 -12.36
C ASP A 83 5.23 2.88 -11.23
N ALA A 84 5.14 1.55 -11.13
CA ALA A 84 5.87 0.79 -10.13
C ALA A 84 7.38 0.72 -10.45
N GLU A 85 8.18 1.46 -9.69
CA GLU A 85 9.61 1.62 -9.91
C GLU A 85 10.44 1.31 -8.66
N LEU A 86 11.65 0.81 -8.88
CA LEU A 86 12.63 0.63 -7.80
C LEU A 86 13.19 1.99 -7.42
N LEU A 87 13.12 2.33 -6.14
CA LEU A 87 13.79 3.51 -5.61
C LEU A 87 15.28 3.22 -5.36
N PRO A 88 16.15 4.22 -5.56
CA PRO A 88 17.56 4.13 -5.16
C PRO A 88 17.67 3.84 -3.66
N ALA A 89 18.67 3.03 -3.29
CA ALA A 89 18.87 2.61 -1.89
C ALA A 89 19.26 3.78 -0.96
N ASP A 90 19.82 4.83 -1.54
CA ASP A 90 20.30 6.06 -0.91
C ASP A 90 19.28 7.21 -0.95
N LEU A 91 18.09 6.99 -1.52
CA LEU A 91 17.07 8.02 -1.60
C LEU A 91 16.42 8.25 -0.22
N PHE A 92 16.79 9.36 0.42
CA PHE A 92 16.07 9.86 1.59
C PHE A 92 14.77 10.52 1.15
N LEU A 93 13.66 9.88 1.50
CA LEU A 93 12.33 10.43 1.29
C LEU A 93 11.84 11.05 2.61
N PRO A 94 11.32 12.30 2.58
CA PRO A 94 10.85 13.03 3.75
C PRO A 94 9.62 12.39 4.38
#